data_AF-K6W983-F1
#
_entry.id   AF-K6W983-F1
#
_cell.length_a   1.000
_cell.length_b   1.000
_cell.length_c   1.000
_cell.angle_alpha   90.00
_cell.angle_beta   90.00
_cell.angle_gamma   90.00
#
_symmetry.space_group_name_H-M   'P 1'
#
loop_
_entity.id
_entity.type
_entity.pdbx_description
1 polymer ?
#
loop_
_entity_poly.entity_id
_entity_poly.type
_entity_poly.pdbx_seq_one_letter_code
_entity_poly.pdbx_strand_id
1 'polypeptide(L)'
;PLRIGQTLREQFESDLAIELEVVERLRPGAAMCRNKGDITTANLLEGILADEEHHIDYLETQLELMDRLGEQLYLSKTVATPPTNG
;
A
#
# COMPACT_ATOMS: atom_id res chain seq x y z
N PRO A 1 0.91 12.34 10.88
CA PRO A 1 2.36 12.52 11.07
C PRO A 1 3.08 11.75 9.97
N LEU A 2 4.21 12.24 9.45
CA LEU A 2 4.95 11.53 8.40
C LEU A 2 5.66 10.30 9.00
N ARG A 3 5.43 9.11 8.44
CA ARG A 3 6.11 7.85 8.82
C ARG A 3 7.20 7.59 7.78
N ILE A 4 8.47 7.68 8.16
CA ILE A 4 9.60 7.47 7.26
C ILE A 4 10.41 6.27 7.76
N GLY A 5 10.36 5.16 7.03
CA GLY A 5 11.19 4.00 7.30
C GLY A 5 12.66 4.22 6.92
N GLN A 6 13.57 3.76 7.78
CA GLN A 6 15.02 3.76 7.56
C GLN A 6 15.51 2.47 6.88
N THR A 7 14.67 1.44 6.86
CA THR A 7 14.89 0.19 6.14
C THR A 7 13.76 -0.05 5.14
N LEU A 8 13.99 -0.94 4.14
CA LEU A 8 12.95 -1.26 3.17
C LEU A 8 11.73 -1.92 3.85
N ARG A 9 11.96 -2.73 4.90
CA ARG A 9 10.88 -3.28 5.72
C ARG A 9 10.07 -2.18 6.39
N GLU A 10 10.73 -1.24 7.07
CA GLU A 10 10.05 -0.12 7.74
C GLU A 10 9.30 0.78 6.75
N GLN A 11 9.80 0.91 5.51
CA GLN A 11 9.10 1.62 4.43
C GLN A 11 7.80 0.89 4.08
N PHE A 12 7.85 -0.41 3.79
CA PHE A 12 6.65 -1.20 3.48
C PHE A 12 5.63 -1.21 4.63
N GLU A 13 6.08 -1.33 5.88
CA GLU A 13 5.18 -1.28 7.05
C GLU A 13 4.57 0.11 7.24
N SER A 14 5.34 1.17 6.99
CA SER A 14 4.85 2.55 7.07
C SER A 14 3.78 2.83 6.01
N ASP A 15 4.03 2.40 4.78
CA ASP A 15 3.11 2.57 3.66
C ASP A 15 1.84 1.72 3.88
N LEU A 16 1.99 0.47 4.31
CA LEU A 16 0.86 -0.42 4.61
C LEU A 16 -0.06 0.18 5.68
N ALA A 17 0.51 0.80 6.72
CA ALA A 17 -0.28 1.48 7.74
C ALA A 17 -1.06 2.68 7.18
N ILE A 18 -0.54 3.37 6.16
CA ILE A 18 -1.25 4.45 5.48
C ILE A 18 -2.40 3.88 4.64
N GLU A 19 -2.15 2.82 3.87
CA GLU A 19 -3.20 2.24 3.01
C GLU A 19 -4.38 1.70 3.83
N LEU A 20 -4.11 1.05 4.97
CA LEU A 20 -5.17 0.62 5.88
C LEU A 20 -6.01 1.80 6.41
N GLU A 21 -5.36 2.92 6.79
CA GLU A 21 -6.07 4.14 7.22
C GLU A 21 -6.88 4.78 6.08
N VAL A 22 -6.41 4.67 4.83
CA VAL A 22 -7.14 5.14 3.65
C VAL A 22 -8.38 4.29 3.43
N VAL A 23 -8.25 2.96 3.45
CA VAL A 23 -9.38 2.02 3.31
C VAL A 23 -10.44 2.26 4.40
N GLU A 24 -10.02 2.40 5.66
CA GLU A 24 -10.91 2.69 6.79
C GLU A 24 -11.69 3.99 6.61
N ARG A 25 -11.09 5.00 5.97
CA ARG A 25 -11.72 6.30 5.69
C ARG A 25 -12.60 6.29 4.45
N LEU A 26 -12.13 5.67 3.36
CA LEU A 26 -12.80 5.70 2.06
C LEU A 26 -14.04 4.81 2.02
N ARG A 27 -14.02 3.64 2.68
CA ARG A 27 -15.17 2.72 2.70
C ARG A 27 -16.46 3.38 3.24
N PRO A 28 -16.49 4.00 4.44
CA PRO A 28 -17.66 4.74 4.89
C PRO A 28 -17.87 6.06 4.12
N GLY A 29 -16.80 6.69 3.60
CA GLY A 29 -16.88 7.90 2.78
C GLY A 29 -17.66 7.70 1.47
N ALA A 30 -17.33 6.65 0.73
CA ALA A 30 -18.02 6.25 -0.50
C ALA A 30 -19.51 5.95 -0.24
N ALA A 31 -19.80 5.18 0.84
CA ALA A 31 -21.17 4.90 1.25
C ALA A 31 -21.95 6.18 1.59
N MET A 32 -21.32 7.14 2.26
CA MET A 32 -21.92 8.45 2.56
C MET A 32 -22.23 9.25 1.29
N CYS A 33 -21.32 9.28 0.31
CA CYS A 33 -21.56 9.92 -0.99
C CYS A 33 -22.75 9.28 -1.72
N ARG A 34 -22.82 7.94 -1.77
CA ARG A 34 -23.98 7.22 -2.34
C ARG A 34 -25.29 7.58 -1.65
N ASN A 35 -25.31 7.60 -0.32
CA ASN A 35 -26.50 7.93 0.47
C ASN A 35 -27.00 9.37 0.23
N LYS A 36 -26.12 10.29 -0.16
CA LYS A 36 -26.48 11.67 -0.53
C LYS A 36 -26.83 11.84 -2.01
N GLY A 37 -26.78 10.77 -2.81
CA GLY A 37 -27.00 10.84 -4.26
C GLY A 37 -25.82 11.43 -5.03
N ASP A 38 -24.64 11.59 -4.42
CA ASP A 38 -23.41 12.02 -5.09
C ASP A 38 -22.71 10.81 -5.70
N ILE A 39 -23.23 10.37 -6.85
CA ILE A 39 -22.81 9.14 -7.53
C ILE A 39 -21.38 9.25 -8.09
N THR A 40 -21.03 10.41 -8.66
CA THR A 40 -19.73 10.59 -9.31
C THR A 40 -18.60 10.57 -8.28
N THR A 41 -18.77 11.27 -7.16
CA THR A 41 -17.77 11.23 -6.08
C THR A 41 -17.68 9.84 -5.47
N ALA A 42 -18.81 9.14 -5.27
CA ALA A 42 -18.78 7.77 -4.77
C ALA A 42 -17.96 6.84 -5.67
N ASN A 43 -18.18 6.88 -6.98
CA ASN A 43 -17.45 6.05 -7.94
C ASN A 43 -15.95 6.40 -7.96
N LEU A 44 -15.58 7.68 -7.81
CA LEU A 44 -14.18 8.09 -7.68
C LEU A 44 -13.54 7.48 -6.43
N LEU A 45 -14.20 7.59 -5.27
CA LEU A 45 -13.69 7.04 -4.01
C LEU A 45 -13.60 5.52 -4.04
N GLU A 46 -14.50 4.83 -4.73
CA GLU A 46 -14.45 3.38 -4.93
C GLU A 46 -13.31 2.95 -5.87
N GLY A 47 -13.01 3.74 -6.90
CA GLY A 47 -11.84 3.51 -7.74
C GLY A 47 -10.54 3.57 -6.92
N ILE A 48 -10.39 4.63 -6.11
CA ILE A 48 -9.24 4.76 -5.20
C ILE A 48 -9.22 3.61 -4.18
N LEU A 49 -10.36 3.25 -3.59
CA LEU A 49 -10.45 2.14 -2.65
C LEU A 49 -9.95 0.81 -3.25
N ALA A 50 -10.29 0.53 -4.52
CA ALA A 50 -9.80 -0.65 -5.21
C ALA A 50 -8.28 -0.61 -5.43
N ASP A 51 -7.73 0.55 -5.81
CA ASP A 51 -6.29 0.74 -5.97
C ASP A 51 -5.55 0.52 -4.63
N GLU A 52 -6.08 1.02 -3.50
CA GLU A 52 -5.44 0.82 -2.19
C GLU A 52 -5.53 -0.63 -1.70
N GLU A 53 -6.61 -1.35 -2.01
CA GLU A 53 -6.70 -2.80 -1.72
C GLU A 53 -5.65 -3.59 -2.51
N HIS A 54 -5.33 -3.17 -3.75
CA HIS A 54 -4.22 -3.73 -4.52
C HIS A 54 -2.84 -3.35 -3.93
N HIS A 55 -2.67 -2.13 -3.43
CA HIS A 55 -1.43 -1.72 -2.76
C HIS A 55 -1.19 -2.52 -1.47
N ILE A 56 -2.24 -2.76 -0.67
CA ILE A 56 -2.17 -3.59 0.54
C ILE A 56 -1.69 -5.00 0.19
N ASP A 57 -2.32 -5.66 -0.79
CA ASP A 57 -1.94 -7.02 -1.22
C ASP A 57 -0.47 -7.09 -1.66
N TYR A 58 -0.01 -6.09 -2.42
CA TYR A 58 1.38 -5.99 -2.82
C TYR A 58 2.34 -5.89 -1.62
N LEU A 59 2.06 -4.99 -0.67
CA LEU A 59 2.90 -4.71 0.49
C LEU A 59 2.95 -5.91 1.45
N GLU A 60 1.80 -6.52 1.75
CA GLU A 60 1.72 -7.74 2.55
C GLU A 60 2.50 -8.88 1.91
N THR A 61 2.38 -9.04 0.58
CA THR A 61 3.16 -10.03 -0.17
C THR A 61 4.66 -9.76 -0.06
N GLN A 62 5.12 -8.50 -0.15
CA GLN A 62 6.54 -8.18 -0.02
C GLN A 62 7.06 -8.50 1.39
N LEU A 63 6.31 -8.15 2.43
CA LEU A 63 6.66 -8.45 3.82
C LEU A 63 6.74 -9.98 4.06
N GLU A 64 5.77 -10.74 3.54
CA GLU A 64 5.80 -12.20 3.64
C GLU A 64 7.00 -12.79 2.88
N LEU A 65 7.34 -12.27 1.69
CA LEU A 65 8.52 -12.70 0.95
C LEU A 65 9.81 -12.41 1.72
N MET A 66 9.92 -11.27 2.39
CA MET A 66 11.07 -10.96 3.24
C MET A 66 11.20 -11.96 4.40
N ASP A 67 10.08 -12.37 5.01
CA ASP A 67 10.07 -13.36 6.09
C ASP A 67 10.43 -14.77 5.60
N ARG A 68 9.93 -15.16 4.42
CA ARG A 68 10.13 -16.51 3.85
C ARG A 68 11.51 -16.71 3.23
N LEU A 69 12.06 -15.69 2.59
CA LEU A 69 13.35 -15.76 1.90
C LEU A 69 14.51 -15.32 2.81
N GLY A 70 14.22 -14.55 3.86
CA GLY A 70 15.20 -13.76 4.57
C GLY A 70 15.46 -12.43 3.87
N GLU A 71 15.61 -11.37 4.68
CA GLU A 71 15.71 -9.99 4.22
C GLU A 71 16.85 -9.76 3.21
N GLN A 72 18.03 -10.33 3.46
CA GLN A 72 19.19 -10.13 2.57
C GLN A 72 18.97 -10.76 1.19
N LEU A 73 18.33 -11.92 1.12
CA LEU A 73 18.04 -12.59 -0.15
C LEU A 73 16.96 -11.82 -0.91
N TYR A 74 15.94 -11.34 -0.22
CA TYR A 74 14.93 -10.45 -0.81
C TYR A 74 15.55 -9.19 -1.41
N LEU A 75 16.40 -8.48 -0.65
CA LEU A 75 17.08 -7.26 -1.11
C LEU A 75 17.98 -7.51 -2.33
N SER A 76 18.56 -8.71 -2.48
CA SER A 76 19.32 -9.05 -3.68
C SER A 76 18.46 -9.10 -4.96
N LYS A 77 17.13 -9.23 -4.83
CA LYS A 77 16.17 -9.21 -5.94
C LYS A 77 15.67 -7.81 -6.29
N THR A 78 15.93 -6.82 -5.44
CA THR A 78 15.52 -5.43 -5.66
C THR A 78 16.61 -4.60 -6.34
N VAL A 79 17.72 -5.22 -6.75
CA VAL A 79 18.84 -4.58 -7.45
C VAL A 79 19.04 -5.18 -8.83
N ALA A 80 19.50 -4.37 -9.78
CA ALA A 80 19.91 -4.84 -11.11
C ALA A 80 21.18 -5.72 -11.01
N THR A 81 21.45 -6.50 -12.06
CA THR A 81 22.70 -7.26 -12.20
C THR A 81 23.45 -6.82 -13.47
N PRO A 82 24.57 -6.07 -13.37
CA PRO A 82 25.22 -5.60 -12.14
C PRO A 82 24.42 -4.49 -11.43
N PRO A 83 24.65 -4.23 -10.13
CA PRO A 83 23.96 -3.18 -9.39
C PRO A 83 24.20 -1.80 -9.98
N THR A 84 23.13 -1.02 -10.12
CA THR A 84 23.17 0.37 -10.61
C THR A 84 22.71 1.31 -9.50
N ASN A 85 23.33 2.48 -9.40
CA ASN A 85 22.72 3.62 -8.71
C ASN A 85 21.68 4.16 -9.69
N GLY A 86 20.39 4.03 -9.38
CA GLY A 86 19.28 4.35 -10.30
C GLY A 86 19.39 5.68 -11.03
#